data_AF-M8DHQ2-F1
#
_entry.id   AF-M8DHQ2-F1
#
_cell.length_a   1.000
_cell.length_b   1.000
_cell.length_c   1.000
_cell.angle_alpha   90.00
_cell.angle_beta   90.00
_cell.angle_gamma   90.00
#
_symmetry.space_group_name_H-M   'P 1'
#
loop_
_entity.id
_entity.type
_entity.pdbx_description
1 polymer ?
#
loop_
_entity_poly.entity_id
_entity_poly.type
_entity_poly.pdbx_seq_one_letter_code
_entity_poly.pdbx_strand_id
1 'polypeptide(L)'
;MSVVISFIFQALKISFEGESAELFEIVVAAIAIIILSYMVVWMQKQSKNIKGELQAKVDEALSNNQVWGITILAFVTVIREGIETALFLTALKGEGLLLGSFTGLFIAAIISILLYKTTIKLNLRKFFMITGWLLIFIAAGLTSHAIHALGELGIIPPIIEKVWSLEWLIPDESLLGKLLHAFIGYESTPSLMQVIAYSAYILIVGKMFMNNSKETT
;
A
#
# COMPACT_ATOMS: atom_id res chain seq x y z
N MET A 1 5.32 11.72 -12.41
CA MET A 1 3.85 11.68 -12.13
C MET A 1 3.57 12.11 -10.70
N SER A 2 4.31 11.62 -9.71
CA SER A 2 3.99 11.90 -8.31
C SER A 2 4.44 13.28 -7.78
N VAL A 3 5.41 13.96 -8.40
CA VAL A 3 5.70 15.38 -8.09
C VAL A 3 4.49 16.27 -8.41
N VAL A 4 3.80 15.97 -9.52
CA VAL A 4 2.56 16.65 -9.91
C VAL A 4 1.45 16.32 -8.90
N ILE A 5 1.33 15.05 -8.48
CA ILE A 5 0.37 14.63 -7.45
C ILE A 5 0.69 15.32 -6.11
N SER A 6 1.95 15.40 -5.68
CA SER A 6 2.35 16.06 -4.44
C SER A 6 2.08 17.57 -4.48
N PHE A 7 2.28 18.21 -5.64
CA PHE A 7 1.94 19.61 -5.84
C PHE A 7 0.41 19.82 -5.80
N ILE A 8 -0.36 18.92 -6.42
CA ILE A 8 -1.82 18.89 -6.33
C ILE A 8 -2.26 18.68 -4.88
N PHE A 9 -1.66 17.75 -4.13
CA PHE A 9 -1.97 17.51 -2.72
C PHE A 9 -1.69 18.75 -1.87
N GLN A 10 -0.56 19.42 -2.04
CA GLN A 10 -0.27 20.66 -1.32
C GLN A 10 -1.23 21.79 -1.72
N ALA A 11 -1.56 21.93 -3.01
CA ALA A 11 -2.50 22.94 -3.49
C ALA A 11 -3.93 22.69 -3.01
N LEU A 12 -4.37 21.44 -2.91
CA LEU A 12 -5.70 21.05 -2.43
C LEU A 12 -5.80 21.14 -0.91
N LYS A 13 -4.74 20.82 -0.16
CA LYS A 13 -4.74 20.82 1.32
C LYS A 13 -4.82 22.23 1.93
N ILE A 14 -4.69 23.30 1.13
CA ILE A 14 -4.69 24.69 1.62
C ILE A 14 -6.12 25.23 1.85
N SER A 15 -7.20 24.57 1.38
CA SER A 15 -8.54 25.20 1.36
C SER A 15 -9.73 24.36 1.83
N PHE A 16 -9.56 23.19 2.45
CA PHE A 16 -10.69 22.36 2.89
C PHE A 16 -10.72 22.21 4.41
N GLU A 17 -11.58 23.00 5.07
CA GLU A 17 -12.01 22.76 6.45
C GLU A 17 -13.45 22.22 6.44
N GLY A 18 -13.74 21.24 7.31
CA GLY A 18 -15.07 20.62 7.45
C GLY A 18 -15.37 19.48 6.47
N GLU A 19 -16.64 19.32 6.11
CA GLU A 19 -17.22 18.23 5.28
C GLU A 19 -16.46 17.97 3.96
N SER A 20 -15.88 19.03 3.39
CA SER A 20 -15.09 18.96 2.15
C SER A 20 -13.78 18.17 2.29
N ALA A 21 -13.17 18.16 3.48
CA ALA A 21 -11.96 17.38 3.77
C ALA A 21 -12.27 15.88 3.86
N GLU A 22 -13.36 15.51 4.52
CA GLU A 22 -13.83 14.12 4.64
C GLU A 22 -14.22 13.55 3.27
N LEU A 23 -14.91 14.34 2.43
CA LEU A 23 -15.20 13.95 1.04
C LEU A 23 -13.94 13.73 0.22
N PHE A 24 -12.93 14.59 0.38
CA PHE A 24 -11.65 14.42 -0.30
C PHE A 24 -10.94 13.14 0.14
N GLU A 25 -10.96 12.83 1.44
CA GLU A 25 -10.39 11.61 1.99
C GLU A 25 -11.05 10.35 1.40
N ILE A 26 -12.38 10.32 1.32
CA ILE A 26 -13.13 9.21 0.72
C ILE A 26 -12.78 9.04 -0.76
N VAL A 27 -12.69 10.14 -1.52
CA VAL A 27 -12.33 10.10 -2.94
C VAL A 27 -10.91 9.56 -3.12
N VAL A 28 -9.95 10.02 -2.33
CA VAL A 28 -8.58 9.53 -2.37
C VAL A 28 -8.50 8.05 -1.99
N ALA A 29 -9.22 7.64 -0.94
CA ALA A 29 -9.30 6.24 -0.51
C ALA A 29 -9.93 5.36 -1.61
N ALA A 30 -11.01 5.80 -2.25
CA ALA A 30 -11.64 5.08 -3.35
C ALA A 30 -10.70 4.90 -4.55
N ILE A 31 -9.98 5.95 -4.94
CA ILE A 31 -8.95 5.87 -5.99
C ILE A 31 -7.85 4.90 -5.60
N ALA A 32 -7.36 4.96 -4.36
CA ALA A 32 -6.33 4.05 -3.86
C ALA A 32 -6.79 2.59 -3.89
N ILE A 33 -8.02 2.30 -3.44
CA ILE A 33 -8.61 0.95 -3.47
C ILE A 33 -8.67 0.42 -4.91
N ILE A 34 -9.09 1.23 -5.89
CA ILE A 34 -9.14 0.82 -7.30
C ILE A 34 -7.73 0.49 -7.82
N ILE A 35 -6.76 1.36 -7.56
CA ILE A 35 -5.37 1.17 -8.01
C ILE A 35 -4.76 -0.09 -7.39
N LEU A 36 -4.93 -0.28 -6.08
CA LEU A 36 -4.40 -1.47 -5.39
C LEU A 36 -5.08 -2.75 -5.88
N SER A 37 -6.41 -2.73 -6.06
CA SER A 37 -7.15 -3.86 -6.63
C SER A 37 -6.64 -4.21 -8.02
N TYR A 38 -6.39 -3.20 -8.86
CA TYR A 38 -5.80 -3.39 -10.18
C TYR A 38 -4.39 -3.99 -10.10
N MET A 39 -3.54 -3.49 -9.20
CA MET A 39 -2.20 -4.04 -8.98
C MET A 39 -2.22 -5.50 -8.54
N VAL A 40 -3.15 -5.89 -7.65
CA VAL A 40 -3.34 -7.28 -7.22
C VAL A 40 -3.66 -8.18 -8.41
N VAL A 41 -4.58 -7.75 -9.29
CA VAL A 41 -4.95 -8.50 -10.51
C VAL A 41 -3.81 -8.52 -11.53
N TRP A 42 -3.08 -7.40 -11.67
CA TRP A 42 -1.98 -7.26 -12.59
C TRP A 42 -0.80 -8.16 -12.22
N MET A 43 -0.40 -8.19 -10.95
CA MET A 43 0.68 -9.05 -10.45
C MET A 43 0.40 -10.54 -10.71
N GLN A 44 -0.87 -10.95 -10.62
CA GLN A 44 -1.29 -12.31 -10.94
C GLN A 44 -1.10 -12.66 -12.43
N LYS A 45 -1.44 -11.74 -13.34
CA LYS A 45 -1.21 -11.95 -14.79
C LYS A 45 0.27 -12.01 -15.12
N GLN A 46 1.06 -11.14 -14.49
CA GLN A 46 2.48 -10.97 -14.81
C GLN A 46 3.39 -12.05 -14.20
N SER A 47 2.92 -12.73 -13.14
CA SER A 47 3.59 -13.89 -12.51
C SER A 47 3.94 -15.03 -13.49
N LYS A 48 3.29 -15.12 -14.66
CA LYS A 48 3.51 -16.19 -15.67
C LYS A 48 4.72 -15.94 -16.57
N ASN A 49 4.94 -14.69 -16.98
CA ASN A 49 5.86 -14.37 -18.08
C ASN A 49 7.16 -13.68 -17.62
N ILE A 50 7.20 -13.16 -16.39
CA ILE A 50 8.30 -12.31 -15.93
C ILE A 50 9.66 -13.01 -16.02
N LYS A 51 9.78 -14.30 -15.70
CA LYS A 51 11.11 -14.92 -15.67
C LYS A 51 11.75 -14.98 -17.07
N GLY A 52 10.97 -15.34 -18.08
CA GLY A 52 11.43 -15.41 -19.47
C GLY A 52 11.55 -14.04 -20.12
N GLU A 53 10.57 -13.15 -19.93
CA GLU A 53 10.60 -11.81 -20.51
C GLU A 53 11.65 -10.89 -19.86
N LEU A 54 11.87 -10.96 -18.54
CA LEU A 54 12.96 -10.20 -17.92
C LEU A 54 14.32 -10.74 -18.36
N GLN A 55 14.52 -12.06 -18.39
CA GLN A 55 15.80 -12.61 -18.88
C GLN A 55 16.03 -12.20 -20.33
N ALA A 56 15.04 -12.35 -21.21
CA ALA A 56 15.16 -11.94 -22.60
C ALA A 56 15.44 -10.43 -22.77
N LYS A 57 14.76 -9.56 -22.01
CA LYS A 57 15.01 -8.10 -22.06
C LYS A 57 16.36 -7.69 -21.48
N VAL A 58 16.83 -8.39 -20.45
CA VAL A 58 18.15 -8.17 -19.87
C VAL A 58 19.22 -8.65 -20.83
N ASP A 59 19.06 -9.84 -21.42
CA ASP A 59 19.99 -10.42 -22.39
C ASP A 59 20.06 -9.56 -23.67
N GLU A 60 18.92 -9.05 -24.15
CA GLU A 60 18.85 -8.12 -25.29
C GLU A 60 19.58 -6.80 -25.00
N ALA A 61 19.33 -6.19 -23.83
CA ALA A 61 19.96 -4.94 -23.45
C ALA A 61 21.46 -5.08 -23.15
N LEU A 62 21.90 -6.25 -22.67
CA LEU A 62 23.32 -6.59 -22.53
C LEU A 62 23.98 -6.81 -23.89
N SER A 63 23.28 -7.42 -24.86
CA SER A 63 23.81 -7.68 -26.21
C SER A 63 24.04 -6.39 -27.03
N ASN A 64 23.21 -5.36 -26.83
CA ASN A 64 23.29 -4.09 -27.56
C ASN A 64 24.20 -3.03 -26.90
N ASN A 65 25.05 -3.40 -25.93
CA ASN A 65 25.89 -2.47 -25.17
C ASN A 65 25.09 -1.34 -24.48
N GLN A 66 23.80 -1.59 -24.21
CA GLN A 66 22.82 -0.62 -23.67
C GLN A 66 22.81 -0.57 -22.13
N VAL A 67 23.90 -1.03 -21.50
CA VAL A 67 24.10 -1.05 -20.04
C VAL A 67 23.88 0.34 -19.42
N TRP A 68 24.23 1.40 -20.14
CA TRP A 68 23.97 2.78 -19.74
C TRP A 68 22.47 3.10 -19.63
N GLY A 69 21.63 2.58 -20.52
CA GLY A 69 20.19 2.78 -20.49
C GLY A 69 19.52 2.16 -19.26
N ILE A 70 19.90 0.93 -18.91
CA ILE A 70 19.40 0.26 -17.70
C ILE A 70 19.91 0.97 -16.45
N THR A 71 21.18 1.38 -16.43
CA THR A 71 21.79 2.09 -15.29
C THR A 71 21.09 3.42 -15.02
N ILE A 72 20.87 4.23 -16.05
CA ILE A 72 20.16 5.51 -15.95
C ILE A 72 18.70 5.27 -15.52
N LEU A 73 18.02 4.28 -16.11
CA LEU A 73 16.65 3.94 -15.73
C LEU A 73 16.54 3.56 -14.25
N ALA A 74 17.42 2.69 -13.76
CA ALA A 74 17.45 2.29 -12.36
C ALA A 74 17.76 3.48 -11.44
N PHE A 75 18.76 4.29 -11.79
CA PHE A 75 19.15 5.48 -11.02
C PHE A 75 18.00 6.50 -10.91
N VAL A 76 17.38 6.85 -12.03
CA VAL A 76 16.25 7.79 -12.08
C VAL A 76 15.05 7.25 -11.29
N THR A 77 14.78 5.95 -11.40
CA THR A 77 13.69 5.31 -10.65
C THR A 77 13.93 5.40 -9.14
N VAL A 78 15.14 5.07 -8.66
CA VAL A 78 15.47 5.13 -7.23
C VAL A 78 15.42 6.56 -6.70
N ILE A 79 16.01 7.52 -7.42
CA ILE A 79 15.98 8.94 -7.01
C ILE A 79 14.54 9.44 -6.94
N ARG A 80 13.70 9.08 -7.91
CA ARG A 80 12.30 9.49 -7.93
C ARG A 80 11.55 9.03 -6.68
N GLU A 81 11.61 7.74 -6.35
CA GLU A 81 10.96 7.19 -5.17
C GLU A 81 11.51 7.81 -3.86
N GLY A 82 12.82 8.10 -3.83
CA GLY A 82 13.47 8.81 -2.73
C GLY A 82 12.96 10.24 -2.52
N ILE A 83 12.80 11.01 -3.61
CA ILE A 83 12.25 12.39 -3.56
C ILE A 83 10.79 12.36 -3.08
N GLU A 84 9.99 11.41 -3.57
CA GLU A 84 8.59 11.25 -3.17
C GLU A 84 8.47 10.95 -1.68
N THR A 85 9.29 10.03 -1.17
CA THR A 85 9.34 9.71 0.27
C THR A 85 9.75 10.94 1.10
N ALA A 86 10.75 11.69 0.67
CA ALA A 86 11.18 12.91 1.37
C ALA A 86 10.08 13.97 1.40
N LEU A 87 9.38 14.18 0.28
CA LEU A 87 8.25 15.11 0.21
C LEU A 87 7.09 14.68 1.12
N PHE A 88 6.77 13.38 1.17
CA PHE A 88 5.74 12.89 2.08
C PHE A 88 6.11 13.08 3.55
N LEU A 89 7.38 12.88 3.91
CA LEU A 89 7.85 13.16 5.27
C LEU A 89 7.70 14.64 5.64
N THR A 90 7.93 15.57 4.70
CA THR A 90 7.71 17.01 4.95
C THR A 90 6.25 17.39 5.15
N ALA A 91 5.31 16.59 4.64
CA ALA A 91 3.89 16.83 4.81
C ALA A 91 3.36 16.42 6.20
N LEU A 92 4.15 15.64 6.94
CA LEU A 92 3.84 15.21 8.31
C LEU A 92 4.32 16.27 9.32
N LYS A 93 3.52 16.50 10.36
CA LYS A 93 3.85 17.38 11.48
C LYS A 93 3.82 16.57 12.78
N GLY A 94 4.88 16.59 13.57
CA GLY A 94 4.92 15.88 14.85
C GLY A 94 6.27 15.93 15.56
N GLU A 95 6.25 15.91 16.89
CA GLU A 95 7.46 15.74 17.70
C GLU A 95 8.07 14.36 17.45
N GLY A 96 9.40 14.28 17.33
CA GLY A 96 10.11 13.03 17.08
C GLY A 96 10.14 12.56 15.61
N LEU A 97 9.62 13.34 14.65
CA LEU A 97 9.66 13.01 13.21
C LEU A 97 11.06 12.63 12.71
N LEU A 98 12.09 13.35 13.15
CA LEU A 98 13.48 13.07 12.77
C LEU A 98 13.93 11.69 13.26
N LEU A 99 13.72 11.38 14.55
CA LEU A 99 14.07 10.09 15.13
C LEU A 99 13.26 8.95 14.51
N GLY A 100 11.96 9.15 14.26
CA GLY A 100 11.10 8.19 13.56
C GLY A 100 11.55 7.94 12.12
N SER A 101 11.97 8.99 11.41
CA SER A 101 12.45 8.88 10.03
C SER A 101 13.78 8.12 9.95
N PHE A 102 14.74 8.43 10.84
CA PHE A 102 16.02 7.71 10.88
C PHE A 102 15.86 6.24 11.26
N THR A 103 15.01 5.95 12.25
CA THR A 103 14.74 4.56 12.66
C THR A 103 14.01 3.78 11.55
N GLY A 104 13.01 4.38 10.90
CA GLY A 104 12.33 3.79 9.74
C GLY A 104 13.29 3.52 8.59
N LEU A 105 14.17 4.47 8.24
CA LEU A 105 15.19 4.30 7.21
C LEU A 105 16.19 3.20 7.55
N PHE A 106 16.60 3.11 8.82
CA PHE A 106 17.49 2.05 9.30
C PHE A 106 16.83 0.66 9.17
N ILE A 107 15.56 0.52 9.57
CA ILE A 107 14.79 -0.73 9.41
C ILE A 107 14.63 -1.08 7.94
N ALA A 108 14.28 -0.11 7.08
CA ALA A 108 14.14 -0.31 5.64
C ALA A 108 15.45 -0.77 4.99
N ALA A 109 16.60 -0.25 5.44
CA ALA A 109 17.91 -0.70 4.99
C ALA A 109 18.19 -2.15 5.38
N ILE A 110 17.87 -2.55 6.63
CA ILE A 110 18.00 -3.94 7.10
C ILE A 110 17.11 -4.87 6.26
N ILE A 111 15.84 -4.51 6.07
CA ILE A 111 14.90 -5.29 5.25
C ILE A 111 15.41 -5.41 3.81
N SER A 112 15.92 -4.32 3.23
CA SER A 112 16.48 -4.33 1.87
C SER A 112 17.67 -5.28 1.75
N ILE A 113 18.58 -5.29 2.73
CA ILE A 113 19.71 -6.21 2.75
C ILE A 113 19.25 -7.67 2.89
N LEU A 114 18.27 -7.93 3.77
CA LEU A 114 17.68 -9.26 3.94
C LEU A 114 16.99 -9.75 2.66
N LEU A 115 16.22 -8.88 2.02
CA LEU A 115 15.58 -9.17 0.73
C LEU A 115 16.62 -9.40 -0.36
N TYR A 116 17.66 -8.57 -0.47
CA TYR A 116 18.73 -8.76 -1.45
C TYR A 116 19.40 -10.14 -1.31
N LYS A 117 19.75 -10.53 -0.07
CA LYS A 117 20.33 -11.85 0.21
C LYS A 117 19.38 -13.01 -0.11
N THR A 118 18.08 -12.81 0.06
CA THR A 118 17.05 -13.84 -0.14
C THR A 118 16.59 -13.94 -1.61
N THR A 119 16.60 -12.83 -2.35
CA THR A 119 16.06 -12.70 -3.72
C THR A 119 16.77 -13.57 -4.73
N ILE A 120 18.08 -13.81 -4.56
CA ILE A 120 18.87 -14.66 -5.46
C ILE A 120 18.37 -16.13 -5.48
N LYS A 121 17.61 -16.56 -4.47
CA LYS A 121 17.01 -17.91 -4.37
C LYS A 121 15.48 -17.92 -4.34
N LEU A 122 14.82 -16.77 -4.52
CA LEU A 122 13.37 -16.68 -4.36
C LEU A 122 12.63 -17.26 -5.56
N ASN A 123 11.67 -18.15 -5.27
CA ASN A 123 10.67 -18.53 -6.26
C ASN A 123 9.76 -17.32 -6.50
N LEU A 124 9.90 -16.69 -7.67
CA LEU A 124 9.11 -15.52 -8.08
C LEU A 124 7.60 -15.73 -7.87
N ARG A 125 7.09 -16.95 -8.08
CA ARG A 125 5.69 -17.28 -7.83
C ARG A 125 5.31 -17.11 -6.36
N LYS A 126 6.15 -17.59 -5.43
CA LYS A 126 5.93 -17.43 -3.98
C LYS A 126 6.03 -15.97 -3.57
N PHE A 127 6.99 -15.23 -4.13
CA PHE A 127 7.14 -13.80 -3.88
C PHE A 127 5.89 -13.01 -4.31
N PHE A 128 5.39 -13.21 -5.52
CA PHE A 128 4.17 -12.57 -6.02
C PHE A 128 2.92 -12.99 -5.22
N MET A 129 2.88 -14.24 -4.74
CA MET A 129 1.77 -14.70 -3.90
C MET A 129 1.75 -14.00 -2.54
N ILE A 130 2.90 -13.91 -1.86
CA ILE A 130 3.02 -13.25 -0.55
C ILE A 130 2.73 -11.76 -0.67
N THR A 131 3.37 -11.08 -1.63
CA THR A 131 3.18 -9.64 -1.86
C THR A 131 1.77 -9.31 -2.32
N GLY A 132 1.14 -10.16 -3.13
CA GLY A 132 -0.26 -9.98 -3.52
C GLY A 132 -1.23 -10.11 -2.34
N TRP A 133 -1.03 -11.06 -1.42
CA TRP A 133 -1.82 -11.12 -0.20
C TRP A 133 -1.61 -9.90 0.69
N LEU A 134 -0.38 -9.43 0.83
CA LEU A 134 -0.08 -8.19 1.56
C LEU A 134 -0.87 -7.00 0.98
N LEU A 135 -0.87 -6.83 -0.34
CA LEU A 135 -1.63 -5.77 -1.00
C LEU A 135 -3.14 -5.90 -0.79
N ILE A 136 -3.68 -7.13 -0.74
CA ILE A 136 -5.10 -7.37 -0.44
C ILE A 136 -5.44 -6.90 0.98
N PHE A 137 -4.60 -7.19 1.97
CA PHE A 137 -4.84 -6.72 3.35
C PHE A 137 -4.75 -5.20 3.47
N ILE A 138 -3.80 -4.56 2.79
CA ILE A 138 -3.70 -3.09 2.75
C ILE A 138 -4.96 -2.49 2.13
N ALA A 139 -5.40 -3.01 0.98
CA ALA A 139 -6.59 -2.50 0.30
C ALA A 139 -7.89 -2.77 1.07
N ALA A 140 -7.97 -3.90 1.79
CA ALA A 140 -9.06 -4.18 2.72
C ALA A 140 -9.09 -3.15 3.86
N GLY A 141 -7.92 -2.81 4.42
CA GLY A 141 -7.78 -1.79 5.46
C GLY A 141 -8.24 -0.42 4.99
N LEU A 142 -7.82 -0.01 3.79
CA LEU A 142 -8.29 1.23 3.15
C LEU A 142 -9.81 1.22 2.89
N THR A 143 -10.38 0.06 2.56
CA THR A 143 -11.83 -0.10 2.38
C THR A 143 -12.57 0.09 3.70
N SER A 144 -12.06 -0.49 4.79
CA SER A 144 -12.58 -0.26 6.14
C SER A 144 -12.55 1.21 6.51
N HIS A 145 -11.41 1.88 6.25
CA HIS A 145 -11.22 3.30 6.52
C HIS A 145 -12.18 4.18 5.71
N ALA A 146 -12.38 3.90 4.42
CA ALA A 146 -13.34 4.62 3.60
C ALA A 146 -14.79 4.49 4.12
N ILE A 147 -15.16 3.33 4.66
CA ILE A 147 -16.47 3.11 5.29
C ILE A 147 -16.59 3.86 6.62
N HIS A 148 -15.50 3.99 7.38
CA HIS A 148 -15.47 4.85 8.57
C HIS A 148 -15.79 6.30 8.21
N ALA A 149 -15.04 6.87 7.25
CA ALA A 149 -15.23 8.25 6.81
C ALA A 149 -16.62 8.50 6.21
N LEU A 150 -17.21 7.53 5.50
CA LEU A 150 -18.60 7.60 5.03
C LEU A 150 -19.62 7.61 6.20
N GLY A 151 -19.27 7.00 7.34
CA GLY A 151 -20.06 7.05 8.55
C GLY A 151 -19.98 8.39 9.27
N GLU A 152 -18.81 9.03 9.28
CA GLU A 152 -18.61 10.37 9.86
C GLU A 152 -19.43 11.44 9.12
N LEU A 153 -19.52 11.34 7.79
CA LEU A 153 -20.41 12.18 6.97
C LEU A 153 -21.91 11.87 7.13
N GLY A 154 -22.28 10.84 7.89
CA GLY A 154 -23.67 10.41 8.05
C GLY A 154 -24.29 9.78 6.80
N ILE A 155 -23.50 9.47 5.76
CA ILE A 155 -23.96 8.82 4.53
C ILE A 155 -24.32 7.35 4.81
N ILE A 156 -23.51 6.67 5.63
CA ILE A 156 -23.74 5.29 6.06
C ILE A 156 -23.87 5.27 7.59
N PRO A 157 -25.09 5.21 8.15
CA PRO A 157 -25.23 5.15 9.60
C PRO A 157 -24.63 3.85 10.14
N PRO A 158 -23.88 3.89 11.26
CA PRO A 158 -23.33 2.69 11.87
C PRO A 158 -24.47 1.82 12.41
N ILE A 159 -24.53 0.56 11.97
CA ILE A 159 -25.50 -0.41 12.50
C ILE A 159 -25.14 -0.79 13.95
N ILE A 160 -23.84 -1.01 14.20
CA ILE A 160 -23.25 -1.18 15.53
C ILE A 160 -21.98 -0.35 15.55
N GLU A 161 -21.93 0.63 16.45
CA GLU A 161 -20.81 1.57 16.56
C GLU A 161 -19.51 0.87 16.99
N LYS A 162 -19.58 -0.06 17.94
CA LYS A 162 -18.42 -0.79 18.46
C LYS A 162 -18.74 -2.27 18.54
N VAL A 163 -18.15 -3.07 17.66
CA VAL A 163 -18.34 -4.54 17.69
C VAL A 163 -17.51 -5.16 18.80
N TRP A 164 -16.28 -4.67 18.99
CA TRP A 164 -15.35 -5.10 20.03
C TRP A 164 -14.47 -3.94 20.47
N SER A 165 -13.70 -4.15 21.55
CA SER A 165 -12.64 -3.24 21.98
C SER A 165 -11.37 -4.04 22.28
N LEU A 166 -10.32 -3.79 21.51
CA LEU A 166 -8.97 -4.32 21.73
C LEU A 166 -8.03 -3.29 22.37
N GLU A 167 -8.57 -2.16 22.85
CA GLU A 167 -7.80 -1.07 23.47
C GLU A 167 -6.91 -1.57 24.62
N TRP A 168 -7.38 -2.60 25.35
CA TRP A 168 -6.64 -3.20 26.46
C TRP A 168 -5.41 -4.01 26.02
N LEU A 169 -5.38 -4.51 24.79
CA LEU A 169 -4.33 -5.38 24.26
C LEU A 169 -3.39 -4.60 23.32
N ILE A 170 -3.97 -3.86 22.37
CA ILE A 170 -3.27 -3.05 21.38
C ILE A 170 -4.00 -1.71 21.26
N PRO A 171 -3.59 -0.70 22.05
CA PRO A 171 -4.11 0.67 21.91
C PRO A 171 -3.78 1.24 20.53
N ASP A 172 -4.69 2.03 19.95
CA ASP A 172 -4.47 2.67 18.64
C ASP A 172 -3.28 3.64 18.67
N GLU A 173 -3.02 4.26 19.83
CA GLU A 173 -1.89 5.17 20.02
C GLU A 173 -0.53 4.47 20.16
N SER A 174 -0.53 3.16 20.42
CA SER A 174 0.68 2.37 20.55
C SER A 174 1.41 2.27 19.21
N LEU A 175 2.75 2.11 19.24
CA LEU A 175 3.54 1.94 18.01
C LEU A 175 3.03 0.75 17.18
N LEU A 176 2.67 -0.36 17.85
CA LEU A 176 2.15 -1.54 17.19
C LEU A 176 0.75 -1.28 16.59
N GLY A 177 -0.12 -0.57 17.32
CA GLY A 177 -1.44 -0.14 16.83
C GLY A 177 -1.33 0.70 15.56
N LYS A 178 -0.50 1.75 15.56
CA LYS A 178 -0.27 2.61 14.39
C LYS A 178 0.30 1.86 13.19
N LEU A 179 1.22 0.92 13.43
CA LEU A 179 1.76 0.09 12.34
C LEU A 179 0.69 -0.84 11.78
N LEU A 180 -0.09 -1.53 12.61
CA LEU A 180 -1.17 -2.39 12.14
C LEU A 180 -2.25 -1.58 11.43
N HIS A 181 -2.58 -0.38 11.91
CA HIS A 181 -3.50 0.52 11.24
C HIS A 181 -2.99 0.86 9.82
N ALA A 182 -1.72 1.24 9.69
CA ALA A 182 -1.12 1.60 8.40
C ALA A 182 -1.02 0.41 7.42
N PHE A 183 -0.73 -0.80 7.89
CA PHE A 183 -0.50 -1.96 7.01
C PHE A 183 -1.75 -2.79 6.73
N ILE A 184 -2.64 -2.93 7.71
CA ILE A 184 -3.79 -3.83 7.60
C ILE A 184 -5.11 -3.16 7.97
N GLY A 185 -5.14 -1.84 8.22
CA GLY A 185 -6.34 -1.11 8.63
C GLY A 185 -6.89 -1.55 9.98
N TYR A 186 -6.00 -1.92 10.91
CA TYR A 186 -6.41 -2.22 12.29
C TYR A 186 -7.01 -0.99 12.97
N GLU A 187 -8.08 -1.21 13.71
CA GLU A 187 -8.72 -0.24 14.59
C GLU A 187 -9.10 -0.97 15.87
N SER A 188 -8.86 -0.36 17.04
CA SER A 188 -9.13 -1.01 18.32
C SER A 188 -10.64 -1.17 18.58
N THR A 189 -11.46 -0.28 18.01
CA THR A 189 -12.91 -0.23 18.21
C THR A 189 -13.71 -0.12 16.91
N PRO A 190 -13.61 -1.10 16.00
CA PRO A 190 -14.22 -1.00 14.69
C PRO A 190 -15.74 -1.15 14.75
N SER A 191 -16.41 -0.51 13.80
CA SER A 191 -17.85 -0.64 13.58
C SER A 191 -18.20 -1.91 12.81
N LEU A 192 -19.46 -2.35 12.88
CA LEU A 192 -19.87 -3.56 12.15
C LEU A 192 -19.72 -3.39 10.63
N MET A 193 -19.98 -2.19 10.12
CA MET A 193 -19.87 -1.89 8.69
C MET A 193 -18.43 -2.01 8.19
N GLN A 194 -17.47 -1.51 8.98
CA GLN A 194 -16.05 -1.67 8.71
C GLN A 194 -15.63 -3.14 8.64
N VAL A 195 -16.00 -3.93 9.65
CA VAL A 195 -15.64 -5.37 9.73
C VAL A 195 -16.21 -6.15 8.54
N ILE A 196 -17.46 -5.86 8.18
CA ILE A 196 -18.12 -6.46 7.01
C ILE A 196 -17.39 -6.05 5.74
N ALA A 197 -17.09 -4.76 5.55
CA ALA A 197 -16.43 -4.26 4.35
C ALA A 197 -15.02 -4.85 4.19
N TYR A 198 -14.24 -4.88 5.27
CA TYR A 198 -12.93 -5.49 5.33
C TYR A 198 -12.97 -6.98 4.93
N SER A 199 -13.85 -7.74 5.57
CA SER A 199 -14.00 -9.17 5.33
C SER A 199 -14.52 -9.45 3.92
N ALA A 200 -15.51 -8.69 3.45
CA ALA A 200 -16.06 -8.83 2.10
C ALA A 200 -15.00 -8.54 1.04
N TYR A 201 -14.17 -7.51 1.21
CA TYR A 201 -13.10 -7.18 0.29
C TYR A 201 -12.09 -8.34 0.18
N ILE A 202 -11.60 -8.86 1.32
CA ILE A 202 -10.67 -9.98 1.35
C ILE A 202 -11.28 -11.22 0.69
N LEU A 203 -12.54 -11.53 0.98
CA LEU A 203 -13.20 -12.70 0.41
C LEU A 203 -13.37 -12.57 -1.11
N ILE A 204 -13.80 -11.41 -1.61
CA ILE A 204 -14.04 -11.19 -3.04
C ILE A 204 -12.71 -11.17 -3.80
N VAL A 205 -11.80 -10.27 -3.41
CA VAL A 205 -10.53 -10.05 -4.11
C VAL A 205 -9.56 -11.20 -3.86
N GLY A 206 -9.51 -11.74 -2.64
CA GLY A 206 -8.71 -12.92 -2.31
C GLY A 206 -9.19 -14.18 -3.04
N LYS A 207 -10.51 -14.41 -3.18
CA LYS A 207 -11.01 -15.51 -4.00
C LYS A 207 -10.68 -15.32 -5.48
N MET A 208 -10.82 -14.10 -6.01
CA MET A 208 -10.43 -13.80 -7.39
C MET A 208 -8.93 -14.02 -7.61
N PHE A 209 -8.08 -13.60 -6.67
CA PHE A 209 -6.64 -13.81 -6.67
C PHE A 209 -6.27 -15.30 -6.65
N MET A 210 -6.95 -16.10 -5.81
CA MET A 210 -6.71 -17.54 -5.73
C MET A 210 -7.25 -18.31 -6.95
N ASN A 211 -8.45 -17.99 -7.44
CA ASN A 211 -9.04 -18.68 -8.60
C ASN A 211 -8.17 -18.48 -9.85
N ASN A 212 -7.72 -17.25 -10.08
CA ASN A 212 -6.81 -16.93 -11.17
C ASN A 212 -5.41 -17.52 -10.97
N SER A 213 -5.05 -17.94 -9.74
CA SER A 213 -3.83 -18.71 -9.50
C SER A 213 -4.00 -20.20 -9.83
N LYS A 214 -5.23 -20.75 -9.69
CA LYS A 214 -5.56 -22.17 -9.93
C LYS A 214 -5.82 -22.51 -11.40
N GLU A 215 -6.35 -21.59 -12.20
CA GLU A 215 -6.47 -21.78 -13.67
C GLU A 215 -5.11 -21.77 -14.40
N THR A 216 -4.01 -21.81 -13.65
CA THR A 216 -2.63 -21.63 -14.14
C THR A 216 -1.71 -22.77 -13.71
N THR A 217 -2.30 -23.80 -13.10
CA THR A 217 -1.78 -25.17 -13.00
C THR A 217 -2.37 -25.99 -14.13
#